data_AF-A0A0Q8H073-F1
#
_entry.id   AF-A0A0Q8H073-F1
#
_cell.length_a   1.000
_cell.length_b   1.000
_cell.length_c   1.000
_cell.angle_alpha   90.00
_cell.angle_beta   90.00
_cell.angle_gamma   90.00
#
_symmetry.space_group_name_H-M   'P 1'
#
loop_
_entity.id
_entity.type
_entity.pdbx_description
1 polymer ?
#
loop_
_entity_poly.entity_id
_entity_poly.type
_entity_poly.pdbx_seq_one_letter_code
_entity_poly.pdbx_strand_id
1 'polypeptide(L)'
;MSSDVRDGRPFAIVDKRQATLSVYAADGRLIGRTAALLGLTPGDIEPASARGKDPAALARHERVTPAGRFEAQPGRNLKGERIVWFDYDANLAIHRLRPTPVNQRRPERLASANLEERRVTLGCVVVDPAFFDEVVLPTLGSGKSLVYILPERQPIVASSGGSARAAAP
;
A
#
# COMPACT_ATOMS: atom_id res chain seq x y z
N MET A 1 20.82 5.99 -17.29
CA MET A 1 20.76 5.17 -16.06
C MET A 1 21.41 5.95 -14.92
N SER A 2 20.71 6.91 -14.31
CA SER A 2 21.16 7.60 -13.08
C SER A 2 20.05 8.54 -12.58
N SER A 3 19.23 8.10 -11.62
CA SER A 3 18.56 9.00 -10.64
C SER A 3 17.72 8.24 -9.61
N ASP A 4 17.12 7.09 -9.94
CA ASP A 4 16.16 6.46 -9.00
C ASP A 4 16.77 5.53 -7.93
N VAL A 5 18.09 5.28 -7.96
CA VAL A 5 18.76 4.34 -7.03
C VAL A 5 19.40 5.05 -5.82
N ARG A 6 19.10 6.32 -5.54
CA ARG A 6 19.81 7.07 -4.48
C ARG A 6 18.96 7.90 -3.53
N ASP A 7 17.68 7.58 -3.34
CA ASP A 7 16.91 8.23 -2.27
C ASP A 7 17.41 7.82 -0.87
N GLY A 8 18.15 6.73 -0.73
CA GLY A 8 18.76 6.30 0.54
C GLY A 8 17.74 6.02 1.65
N ARG A 9 16.48 5.79 1.27
CA ARG A 9 15.36 5.56 2.17
C ARG A 9 14.90 4.10 2.10
N PRO A 10 14.46 3.54 3.24
CA PRO A 10 13.79 2.25 3.21
C PRO A 10 12.51 2.32 2.38
N PHE A 11 12.14 1.21 1.75
CA PHE A 11 11.00 1.18 0.84
C PHE A 11 10.27 -0.16 0.89
N ALA A 12 9.00 -0.15 0.47
CA ALA A 12 8.24 -1.36 0.21
C ALA A 12 7.85 -1.48 -1.26
N ILE A 13 7.72 -2.73 -1.71
CA ILE A 13 7.11 -3.08 -2.99
C ILE A 13 5.85 -3.89 -2.71
N VAL A 14 4.72 -3.43 -3.26
CA VAL A 14 3.45 -4.15 -3.27
C VAL A 14 3.24 -4.73 -4.66
N ASP A 15 3.35 -6.05 -4.76
CA ASP A 15 2.97 -6.78 -5.95
C ASP A 15 1.47 -7.10 -5.85
N LYS A 16 0.67 -6.36 -6.62
CA LYS A 16 -0.78 -6.52 -6.62
C LYS A 16 -1.20 -7.86 -7.20
N ARG A 17 -0.55 -8.32 -8.27
CA ARG A 17 -0.88 -9.60 -8.91
C ARG A 17 -0.65 -10.77 -7.98
N GLN A 18 0.39 -10.72 -7.15
CA GLN A 18 0.69 -11.76 -6.17
C GLN A 18 0.09 -11.49 -4.77
N ALA A 19 -0.55 -10.33 -4.58
CA ALA A 19 -1.05 -9.87 -3.29
C ALA A 19 0.01 -10.03 -2.18
N THR A 20 1.21 -9.50 -2.43
CA THR A 20 2.33 -9.53 -1.48
C THR A 20 2.91 -8.14 -1.23
N LEU A 21 3.48 -7.96 -0.05
CA LEU A 21 4.29 -6.80 0.33
C LEU A 21 5.69 -7.27 0.71
N SER A 22 6.71 -6.67 0.10
CA SER A 22 8.13 -6.86 0.42
C SER A 22 8.70 -5.56 0.97
N VAL A 23 9.48 -5.63 2.05
CA VAL A 23 10.10 -4.47 2.71
C VAL A 23 11.62 -4.55 2.55
N TYR A 24 12.23 -3.43 2.19
CA TYR A 24 13.65 -3.29 1.91
C TYR A 24 14.25 -2.17 2.77
N ALA A 25 15.49 -2.36 3.22
CA ALA A 25 16.28 -1.31 3.84
C ALA A 25 16.76 -0.29 2.78
N ALA A 26 17.29 0.82 3.27
CA ALA A 26 17.83 1.91 2.45
C ALA A 26 18.96 1.48 1.49
N ASP A 27 19.68 0.42 1.84
CA ASP A 27 20.74 -0.19 1.03
C ASP A 27 20.20 -1.17 -0.04
N GLY A 28 18.89 -1.36 -0.11
CA GLY A 28 18.23 -2.30 -1.03
C GLY A 28 18.16 -3.74 -0.52
N ARG A 29 18.63 -4.03 0.69
CA ARG A 29 18.52 -5.37 1.28
C ARG A 29 17.08 -5.70 1.64
N LEU A 30 16.59 -6.87 1.21
CA LEU A 30 15.28 -7.39 1.62
C LEU A 30 15.27 -7.67 3.14
N ILE A 31 14.33 -7.08 3.86
CA ILE A 31 14.10 -7.28 5.29
C ILE A 31 13.05 -8.37 5.53
N GLY A 32 12.00 -8.39 4.71
CA GLY A 32 10.96 -9.40 4.83
C GLY A 32 9.92 -9.29 3.72
N ARG A 33 9.16 -10.38 3.54
CA ARG A 33 8.05 -10.45 2.58
C ARG A 33 6.87 -11.17 3.22
N THR A 34 5.65 -10.70 2.95
CA THR A 34 4.41 -11.28 3.47
C THR A 34 3.27 -11.20 2.46
N ALA A 35 2.21 -11.98 2.69
CA ALA A 35 0.93 -11.80 2.02
C ALA A 35 0.28 -10.48 2.44
N ALA A 36 -0.52 -9.90 1.55
CA ALA A 36 -1.26 -8.68 1.80
C ALA A 36 -2.70 -8.80 1.33
N LEU A 37 -3.64 -8.19 2.05
CA LEU A 37 -4.97 -7.89 1.55
C LEU A 37 -4.95 -6.54 0.85
N LEU A 38 -5.61 -6.47 -0.29
CA LEU A 38 -5.65 -5.30 -1.18
C LEU A 38 -7.09 -4.86 -1.44
N GLY A 39 -7.23 -3.74 -2.13
CA GLY A 39 -8.51 -3.19 -2.57
C GLY A 39 -9.37 -4.24 -3.24
N LEU A 40 -10.66 -4.25 -2.90
CA LEU A 40 -11.65 -5.21 -3.40
C LEU A 40 -11.70 -5.28 -4.94
N THR A 41 -11.49 -4.15 -5.62
CA THR A 41 -11.59 -4.07 -7.07
C THR A 41 -10.18 -3.98 -7.68
N PRO A 42 -9.82 -4.89 -8.60
CA PRO A 42 -8.59 -4.75 -9.38
C PRO A 42 -8.61 -3.47 -10.22
N GLY A 43 -7.49 -2.76 -10.30
CA GLY A 43 -7.37 -1.50 -11.04
C GLY A 43 -6.14 -0.71 -10.62
N ASP A 44 -5.55 0.07 -11.51
CA ASP A 44 -4.27 0.77 -11.25
C ASP A 44 -4.42 2.25 -10.89
N ILE A 45 -5.61 2.81 -11.06
CA ILE A 45 -5.88 4.24 -10.90
C ILE A 45 -6.95 4.40 -9.82
N GLU A 46 -6.74 5.34 -8.90
CA GLU A 46 -7.78 5.76 -7.96
C GLU A 46 -8.96 6.38 -8.74
N PRO A 47 -10.19 5.84 -8.61
CA PRO A 47 -11.33 6.43 -9.31
C PRO A 47 -11.60 7.85 -8.83
N ALA A 48 -11.74 8.81 -9.75
CA ALA A 48 -11.99 10.22 -9.39
C ALA A 48 -13.25 10.41 -8.53
N SER A 49 -14.24 9.53 -8.68
CA SER A 49 -15.47 9.51 -7.89
C SER A 49 -15.25 9.09 -6.43
N ALA A 50 -14.11 8.48 -6.09
CA ALA A 50 -13.76 8.08 -4.73
C ALA A 50 -13.25 9.26 -3.88
N ARG A 51 -12.66 10.28 -4.54
CA ARG A 51 -11.94 11.37 -3.87
C ARG A 51 -12.88 12.15 -2.95
N GLY A 52 -12.43 12.36 -1.71
CA GLY A 52 -13.17 13.13 -0.70
C GLY A 52 -14.37 12.41 -0.10
N LYS A 53 -14.66 11.16 -0.50
CA LYS A 53 -15.68 10.35 0.17
C LYS A 53 -15.18 9.82 1.50
N ASP A 54 -16.10 9.65 2.44
CA ASP A 54 -15.87 8.80 3.60
C ASP A 54 -15.58 7.37 3.10
N PRO A 55 -14.55 6.67 3.64
CA PRO A 55 -14.28 5.28 3.30
C PRO A 55 -15.51 4.35 3.35
N ALA A 56 -16.43 4.57 4.28
CA ALA A 56 -17.67 3.79 4.39
C ALA A 56 -18.63 4.00 3.20
N ALA A 57 -18.53 5.14 2.51
CA ALA A 57 -19.36 5.48 1.36
C ALA A 57 -18.78 5.01 0.02
N LEU A 58 -17.58 4.42 -0.01
CA LEU A 58 -16.96 3.93 -1.25
C LEU A 58 -17.76 2.78 -1.87
N ALA A 59 -18.16 2.97 -3.12
CA ALA A 59 -18.79 1.93 -3.93
C ALA A 59 -17.78 0.80 -4.23
N ARG A 60 -18.27 -0.38 -4.64
CA ARG A 60 -17.40 -1.55 -4.87
C ARG A 60 -16.25 -1.23 -5.85
N HIS A 61 -16.56 -0.59 -6.97
CA HIS A 61 -15.59 -0.25 -8.01
C HIS A 61 -14.57 0.82 -7.59
N GLU A 62 -14.83 1.53 -6.50
CA GLU A 62 -13.95 2.60 -5.95
C GLU A 62 -12.89 2.05 -5.00
N ARG A 63 -13.02 0.80 -4.57
CA ARG A 63 -12.16 0.15 -3.57
C ARG A 63 -10.92 -0.42 -4.22
N VAL A 64 -10.04 0.45 -4.69
CA VAL A 64 -8.84 0.13 -5.47
C VAL A 64 -7.59 0.42 -4.65
N THR A 65 -6.58 -0.45 -4.74
CA THR A 65 -5.22 -0.09 -4.34
C THR A 65 -4.49 0.47 -5.57
N PRO A 66 -4.29 1.80 -5.67
CA PRO A 66 -3.72 2.42 -6.87
C PRO A 66 -2.25 2.01 -7.06
N ALA A 67 -1.82 1.90 -8.32
CA ALA A 67 -0.42 1.66 -8.67
C ALA A 67 0.34 2.99 -8.69
N GLY A 68 1.64 2.96 -8.40
CA GLY A 68 2.49 4.15 -8.42
C GLY A 68 3.67 4.12 -7.47
N ARG A 69 4.38 5.24 -7.41
CA ARG A 69 5.42 5.53 -6.42
C ARG A 69 4.89 6.57 -5.44
N PHE A 70 4.87 6.21 -4.17
CA PHE A 70 4.30 7.01 -3.10
C PHE A 70 5.35 7.43 -2.08
N GLU A 71 5.30 8.69 -1.67
CA GLU A 71 6.01 9.19 -0.50
C GLU A 71 5.27 8.72 0.74
N ALA A 72 5.92 7.88 1.56
CA ALA A 72 5.31 7.28 2.72
C ALA A 72 5.85 7.88 4.02
N GLN A 73 5.00 7.93 5.05
CA GLN A 73 5.36 8.47 6.35
C GLN A 73 4.61 7.76 7.49
N PRO A 74 5.21 7.66 8.69
CA PRO A 74 4.50 7.18 9.86
C PRO A 74 3.35 8.11 10.23
N GLY A 75 2.29 7.54 10.77
CA GLY A 75 1.17 8.29 11.31
C GLY A 75 0.33 7.45 12.26
N ARG A 76 -0.85 8.00 12.60
CA ARG A 76 -1.84 7.32 13.43
C ARG A 76 -3.20 7.37 12.77
N ASN A 77 -3.98 6.31 12.91
CA ASN A 77 -5.39 6.32 12.55
C ASN A 77 -6.24 7.06 13.61
N LEU A 78 -7.55 7.20 13.38
CA LEU A 78 -8.48 7.86 14.31
C LEU A 78 -8.58 7.19 15.71
N LYS A 79 -8.14 5.93 15.83
CA LYS A 79 -8.06 5.20 17.11
C LYS A 79 -6.69 5.32 17.78
N GLY A 80 -5.79 6.13 17.23
CA GLY A 80 -4.43 6.32 17.73
C GLY A 80 -3.46 5.19 17.35
N GLU A 81 -3.86 4.18 16.58
CA GLU A 81 -2.96 3.07 16.20
C GLU A 81 -1.96 3.53 15.14
N ARG A 82 -0.70 3.07 15.26
CA ARG A 82 0.35 3.37 14.29
C ARG A 82 0.04 2.75 12.92
N ILE A 83 0.25 3.53 11.87
CA ILE A 83 0.10 3.15 10.47
C ILE A 83 1.20 3.81 9.63
N VAL A 84 1.41 3.32 8.41
CA VAL A 84 2.28 3.98 7.43
C VAL A 84 1.40 4.52 6.32
N TRP A 85 1.22 5.84 6.29
CA TRP A 85 0.51 6.51 5.19
C TRP A 85 1.35 6.41 3.93
N PHE A 86 0.74 6.04 2.81
CA PHE A 86 1.36 6.18 1.49
C PHE A 86 0.58 7.15 0.59
N ASP A 87 -0.70 7.37 0.87
CA ASP A 87 -1.47 8.47 0.26
C ASP A 87 -2.41 9.04 1.33
N TYR A 88 -2.02 10.19 1.89
CA TYR A 88 -2.78 10.80 2.98
C TYR A 88 -4.12 11.37 2.50
N ASP A 89 -4.12 12.03 1.35
CA ASP A 89 -5.31 12.70 0.79
C ASP A 89 -6.36 11.67 0.36
N ALA A 90 -5.93 10.50 -0.13
CA ALA A 90 -6.80 9.37 -0.46
C ALA A 90 -7.14 8.47 0.74
N ASN A 91 -6.67 8.77 1.95
CA ASN A 91 -6.84 7.94 3.16
C ASN A 91 -6.29 6.50 3.01
N LEU A 92 -5.17 6.33 2.31
CA LEU A 92 -4.56 5.02 2.05
C LEU A 92 -3.29 4.80 2.85
N ALA A 93 -3.22 3.64 3.51
CA ALA A 93 -2.11 3.27 4.38
C ALA A 93 -1.75 1.79 4.28
N ILE A 94 -0.53 1.47 4.69
CA ILE A 94 -0.16 0.11 5.15
C ILE A 94 -0.50 0.02 6.64
N HIS A 95 -1.25 -1.01 7.02
CA HIS A 95 -1.54 -1.28 8.43
C HIS A 95 -1.70 -2.77 8.72
N ARG A 96 -1.52 -3.17 9.98
CA ARG A 96 -1.81 -4.55 10.42
C ARG A 96 -3.27 -4.94 10.25
N LEU A 97 -3.52 -6.23 10.10
CA LEU A 97 -4.84 -6.79 10.23
C LEU A 97 -5.42 -6.46 11.61
N ARG A 98 -6.68 -6.04 11.63
CA ARG A 98 -7.43 -5.69 12.83
C ARG A 98 -8.58 -6.68 13.02
N PRO A 99 -9.10 -6.85 14.25
CA PRO A 99 -10.34 -7.58 14.46
C PRO A 99 -11.42 -7.02 13.52
N THR A 100 -12.06 -7.91 12.76
CA THR A 100 -13.16 -7.58 11.86
C THR A 100 -14.32 -8.54 12.11
N PRO A 101 -15.55 -8.17 11.75
CA PRO A 101 -16.68 -9.10 11.82
C PRO A 101 -16.32 -10.45 11.18
N VAL A 102 -16.67 -11.55 11.86
CA VAL A 102 -16.26 -12.92 11.49
C VAL A 102 -16.65 -13.26 10.04
N ASN A 103 -17.79 -12.74 9.57
CA ASN A 103 -18.26 -12.94 8.20
C ASN A 103 -17.33 -12.36 7.12
N GLN A 104 -16.41 -11.44 7.45
CA GLN A 104 -15.41 -10.94 6.51
C GLN A 104 -14.26 -11.93 6.28
N ARG A 105 -14.01 -12.85 7.22
CA ARG A 105 -13.01 -13.92 7.12
C ARG A 105 -11.61 -13.43 6.72
N ARG A 106 -11.19 -12.27 7.25
CA ARG A 106 -9.93 -11.63 6.81
C ARG A 106 -8.67 -12.42 7.15
N PRO A 107 -8.53 -13.08 8.33
CA PRO A 107 -7.40 -13.96 8.59
C PRO A 107 -7.31 -15.10 7.57
N GLU A 108 -8.44 -15.74 7.25
CA GLU A 108 -8.49 -16.86 6.30
C GLU A 108 -8.16 -16.38 4.88
N ARG A 109 -8.69 -15.22 4.47
CA ARG A 109 -8.36 -14.59 3.18
C ARG A 109 -6.87 -14.28 3.05
N LEU A 110 -6.25 -13.77 4.12
CA LEU A 110 -4.81 -13.46 4.12
C LEU A 110 -3.98 -14.74 3.96
N ALA A 111 -4.38 -15.82 4.62
CA ALA A 111 -3.74 -17.14 4.53
C ALA A 111 -4.07 -17.90 3.24
N SER A 112 -5.12 -17.52 2.52
CA SER A 112 -5.60 -18.24 1.33
C SER A 112 -4.56 -18.28 0.22
N ALA A 113 -4.49 -19.42 -0.48
CA ALA A 113 -3.73 -19.56 -1.73
C ALA A 113 -4.47 -18.92 -2.93
N ASN A 114 -5.77 -18.67 -2.81
CA ASN A 114 -6.54 -17.99 -3.84
C ASN A 114 -6.37 -16.48 -3.74
N LEU A 115 -5.68 -15.89 -4.72
CA LEU A 115 -5.33 -14.47 -4.73
C LEU A 115 -6.55 -13.55 -4.80
N GLU A 116 -7.65 -14.01 -5.39
CA GLU A 116 -8.91 -13.25 -5.41
C GLU A 116 -9.51 -13.09 -4.01
N GLU A 117 -9.27 -14.05 -3.11
CA GLU A 117 -9.76 -13.95 -1.73
C GLU A 117 -9.07 -12.83 -0.95
N ARG A 118 -7.87 -12.43 -1.37
CA ARG A 118 -7.09 -11.33 -0.78
C ARG A 118 -7.59 -9.94 -1.21
N ARG A 119 -8.60 -9.86 -2.07
CA ARG A 119 -9.26 -8.60 -2.48
C ARG A 119 -10.46 -8.31 -1.60
N VAL A 120 -10.28 -7.47 -0.59
CA VAL A 120 -11.33 -7.21 0.43
C VAL A 120 -11.26 -5.84 1.08
N THR A 121 -10.16 -5.10 0.92
CA THR A 121 -9.99 -3.80 1.57
C THR A 121 -10.67 -2.69 0.76
N LEU A 122 -10.70 -1.49 1.34
CA LEU A 122 -11.18 -0.29 0.66
C LEU A 122 -10.09 0.39 -0.21
N GLY A 123 -8.87 -0.16 -0.21
CA GLY A 123 -7.72 0.40 -0.94
C GLY A 123 -6.41 0.29 -0.15
N CYS A 124 -6.48 0.30 1.19
CA CYS A 124 -5.32 0.09 2.05
C CYS A 124 -4.65 -1.27 1.81
N VAL A 125 -3.36 -1.33 2.11
CA VAL A 125 -2.57 -2.57 2.12
C VAL A 125 -2.56 -3.12 3.54
N VAL A 126 -3.13 -4.30 3.74
CA VAL A 126 -3.27 -4.89 5.07
C VAL A 126 -2.46 -6.16 5.18
N VAL A 127 -1.60 -6.24 6.19
CA VAL A 127 -0.67 -7.36 6.39
C VAL A 127 -0.87 -8.04 7.74
N ASP A 128 -0.21 -9.17 7.95
CA ASP A 128 -0.18 -9.86 9.24
C ASP A 128 0.28 -8.93 10.39
N PRO A 129 -0.32 -9.01 11.60
CA PRO A 129 0.05 -8.15 12.71
C PRO A 129 1.51 -8.27 13.15
N ALA A 130 2.07 -9.49 13.23
CA ALA A 130 3.46 -9.66 13.65
C ALA A 130 4.40 -9.08 12.60
N PHE A 131 4.14 -9.34 11.30
CA PHE A 131 4.93 -8.73 10.23
C PHE A 131 4.85 -7.20 10.25
N PHE A 132 3.68 -6.64 10.55
CA PHE A 132 3.55 -5.19 10.66
C PHE A 132 4.37 -4.62 11.82
N ASP A 133 4.25 -5.21 13.00
CA ASP A 133 4.87 -4.71 14.22
C ASP A 133 6.40 -4.94 14.24
N GLU A 134 6.89 -6.02 13.62
CA GLU A 134 8.30 -6.42 13.63
C GLU A 134 9.09 -6.00 12.39
N VAL A 135 8.43 -5.82 11.23
CA VAL A 135 9.12 -5.48 9.97
C VAL A 135 8.69 -4.13 9.43
N VAL A 136 7.38 -3.90 9.25
CA VAL A 136 6.89 -2.68 8.60
C VAL A 136 7.15 -1.45 9.47
N LEU A 137 6.74 -1.46 10.73
CA LEU A 137 6.89 -0.30 11.61
C LEU A 137 8.36 0.06 11.89
N PRO A 138 9.26 -0.88 12.23
CA PRO A 138 10.66 -0.53 12.48
C PRO A 138 11.36 0.00 11.23
N THR A 139 10.98 -0.47 10.04
CA THR A 139 11.66 -0.12 8.79
C THR A 139 11.05 1.12 8.12
N LEU A 140 9.73 1.14 7.93
CA LEU A 140 9.00 2.18 7.19
C LEU A 140 8.34 3.21 8.11
N GLY A 141 8.11 2.86 9.37
CA GLY A 141 7.45 3.71 10.38
C GLY A 141 8.42 4.53 11.25
N SER A 142 9.73 4.38 11.06
CA SER A 142 10.75 5.15 11.80
C SER A 142 11.03 6.54 11.20
N GLY A 143 10.53 6.82 9.99
CA GLY A 143 10.73 8.07 9.28
C GLY A 143 10.10 8.05 7.89
N LYS A 144 10.42 9.04 7.05
CA LYS A 144 9.97 9.06 5.65
C LYS A 144 10.52 7.84 4.90
N SER A 145 9.67 7.19 4.14
CA SER A 145 9.96 5.99 3.36
C SER A 145 9.30 6.07 1.98
N LEU A 146 9.46 5.02 1.18
CA LEU A 146 8.80 4.90 -0.13
C LEU A 146 7.92 3.66 -0.20
N VAL A 147 6.82 3.76 -0.93
CA VAL A 147 5.99 2.60 -1.28
C VAL A 147 5.81 2.58 -2.79
N TYR A 148 6.25 1.49 -3.41
CA TYR A 148 6.04 1.20 -4.81
C TYR A 148 4.90 0.19 -4.92
N ILE A 149 3.83 0.53 -5.61
CA ILE A 149 2.71 -0.38 -5.87
C ILE A 149 2.72 -0.71 -7.35
N LEU A 150 2.98 -1.97 -7.68
CA LEU A 150 3.13 -2.41 -9.07
C LEU A 150 1.77 -2.51 -9.77
N PRO A 151 1.66 -2.09 -11.05
CA PRO A 151 0.42 -2.19 -11.79
C PRO A 151 0.02 -3.65 -12.05
N GLU A 152 -1.28 -3.89 -12.18
CA GLU A 152 -1.83 -5.21 -12.47
C GLU A 152 -2.59 -5.29 -13.80
N ARG A 153 -3.06 -4.16 -14.34
CA ARG A 153 -3.73 -4.05 -15.64
C ARG A 153 -2.84 -3.42 -16.70
N GLN A 154 -2.07 -2.40 -16.33
CA GLN A 154 -1.14 -1.75 -17.24
C GLN A 154 0.22 -2.47 -17.26
N PRO A 155 0.95 -2.44 -18.39
CA PRO A 155 2.34 -2.88 -18.42
C PRO A 155 3.18 -2.09 -17.42
N ILE A 156 4.18 -2.74 -16.82
CA ILE A 156 5.20 -2.05 -16.04
C ILE A 156 6.05 -1.25 -17.03
N VAL A 157 5.77 0.05 -17.15
CA VAL A 157 6.63 0.97 -17.87
C VAL A 157 7.62 1.52 -16.85
N ALA A 158 8.89 1.16 -17.00
CA ALA A 158 9.95 1.87 -16.29
C ALA A 158 10.00 3.29 -16.85
N SER A 159 9.32 4.24 -16.20
CA SER A 159 9.36 5.63 -16.58
C SER A 159 10.77 6.16 -16.35
N SER A 160 11.52 6.35 -17.43
CA SER A 160 12.78 7.08 -17.41
C SER A 160 12.49 8.56 -17.17
N GLY A 161 12.58 9.01 -15.90
CA GLY A 161 12.86 10.39 -15.50
C GLY A 161 11.90 11.52 -15.94
N GLY A 162 11.21 12.09 -14.95
CA GLY A 162 11.00 13.54 -14.79
C GLY A 162 10.05 14.28 -15.74
N SER A 163 8.97 14.84 -15.17
CA SER A 163 8.62 16.24 -15.43
C SER A 163 7.89 16.86 -14.23
N ALA A 164 8.17 18.13 -14.03
CA ALA A 164 8.01 18.92 -12.82
C ALA A 164 6.55 19.15 -12.40
N ARG A 165 6.34 19.23 -11.08
CA ARG A 165 5.20 19.94 -10.50
C ARG A 165 5.19 21.37 -11.02
N ALA A 166 4.15 21.73 -11.76
CA ALA A 166 3.77 23.13 -11.94
C ALA A 166 3.34 23.69 -10.58
N ALA A 167 4.06 24.69 -10.09
CA ALA A 167 3.53 25.61 -9.10
C ALA A 167 2.45 26.45 -9.80
N ALA A 168 1.28 26.54 -9.17
CA ALA A 168 0.20 27.46 -9.57
C ALA A 168 0.35 28.77 -8.75
N PRO A 169 -0.24 29.87 -9.23
CA PRO A 169 0.29 31.24 -9.15
C PRO A 169 0.30 31.86 -7.75
#